data_AF-A0A816GEP4-F1
#
_entry.id   AF-A0A816GEP4-F1
#
_cell.length_a   1.000
_cell.length_b   1.000
_cell.length_c   1.000
_cell.angle_alpha   90.00
_cell.angle_beta   90.00
_cell.angle_gamma   90.00
#
_symmetry.space_group_name_H-M   'P 1'
#
loop_
_entity.id
_entity.type
_entity.pdbx_description
1 polymer ?
#
loop_
_entity_poly.entity_id
_entity_poly.type
_entity_poly.pdbx_seq_one_letter_code
_entity_poly.pdbx_strand_id
1 'polypeptide(L)'
;MFEQRNTVHDGYEYVDEASIDPELICSICHQPFQDPQYTPCDDTFCRRCITQWIQTQNTSCPICRKFLSIDNLTQVNRPLRNMLNRLQVKCTTCGQSGLQRGDLDDHMN
;
A
#
# COMPACT_ATOMS: atom_id res chain seq x y z
N MET A 1 -4.67 10.09 23.74
CA MET A 1 -3.98 8.80 23.60
C MET A 1 -3.85 8.53 22.11
N PHE A 2 -2.72 8.91 21.51
CA PHE A 2 -2.40 8.64 20.12
C PHE A 2 -1.19 7.70 20.16
N GLU A 3 -1.46 6.40 20.21
CA GLU A 3 -0.39 5.42 20.07
C GLU A 3 0.12 5.52 18.63
N GLN A 4 1.36 5.99 18.50
CA GLN A 4 2.17 5.86 17.31
C GLN A 4 2.21 4.37 16.97
N ARG A 5 1.33 3.94 16.07
CA ARG A 5 1.36 2.62 15.48
C ARG A 5 2.57 2.62 14.57
N ASN A 6 3.71 2.23 15.13
CA ASN A 6 4.83 1.73 14.37
C ASN A 6 4.33 0.48 13.65
N THR A 7 3.77 0.65 12.46
CA THR A 7 3.25 -0.43 11.62
C THR A 7 4.45 -1.18 11.09
N VAL A 8 4.87 -2.21 11.83
CA VAL A 8 5.79 -3.23 11.32
C VAL A 8 5.10 -3.84 10.09
N HIS A 9 5.47 -3.35 8.91
CA HIS A 9 5.20 -4.05 7.66
C HIS A 9 6.12 -5.27 7.64
N ASP A 10 5.69 -6.35 6.99
CA ASP A 10 6.36 -7.66 6.92
C ASP A 10 7.89 -7.52 6.65
N GLY A 11 8.70 -7.37 7.70
CA GLY A 11 10.16 -7.24 7.64
C GLY A 11 10.77 -5.84 7.43
N TYR A 12 10.00 -4.73 7.42
CA TYR A 12 10.56 -3.39 7.20
C TYR A 12 9.81 -2.21 7.83
N GLU A 13 10.52 -1.09 7.99
CA GLU A 13 10.01 0.23 8.36
C GLU A 13 10.39 1.27 7.29
N TYR A 14 9.56 2.30 7.05
CA TYR A 14 9.90 3.36 6.10
C TYR A 14 10.91 4.33 6.74
N VAL A 15 11.93 4.74 5.97
CA VAL A 15 13.01 5.61 6.50
C VAL A 15 12.50 7.03 6.78
N ASP A 16 11.63 7.54 5.92
CA ASP A 16 11.05 8.88 6.05
C ASP A 16 9.60 8.87 5.54
N GLU A 17 8.66 8.52 6.44
CA GLU A 17 7.23 8.51 6.14
C GLU A 17 6.69 9.88 5.73
N ALA A 18 7.24 10.96 6.28
CA ALA A 18 6.79 12.32 5.99
C ALA A 18 7.15 12.78 4.57
N SER A 19 8.18 12.18 3.98
CA SER A 19 8.58 12.43 2.59
C SER A 19 7.77 11.67 1.54
N ILE A 20 6.93 10.71 1.97
CA ILE A 20 6.16 9.89 1.03
C ILE A 20 5.04 10.73 0.44
N ASP A 21 4.94 10.69 -0.90
CA ASP A 21 3.90 11.39 -1.63
C ASP A 21 2.50 10.91 -1.15
N PRO A 22 1.62 11.83 -0.70
CA PRO A 22 0.26 11.50 -0.29
C PRO A 22 -0.54 10.73 -1.35
N GLU A 23 -0.25 10.92 -2.64
CA GLU A 23 -0.89 10.21 -3.75
C GLU A 23 -0.51 8.72 -3.80
N LEU A 24 0.48 8.29 -3.01
CA LEU A 24 0.89 6.90 -2.86
C LEU A 24 0.28 6.22 -1.62
N ILE A 25 -0.57 6.92 -0.88
CA ILE A 25 -1.15 6.45 0.39
C ILE A 25 -2.55 5.87 0.17
N CYS A 26 -2.80 4.69 0.74
CA CYS A 26 -4.12 4.09 0.73
C CYS A 26 -5.06 4.77 1.74
N SER A 27 -6.24 5.19 1.30
CA SER A 27 -7.24 5.83 2.18
C SER A 27 -7.95 4.90 3.15
N ILE A 28 -7.71 3.57 3.09
CA ILE A 28 -8.27 2.60 4.04
C ILE A 28 -7.29 2.33 5.20
N CYS A 29 -6.03 2.01 4.91
CA CYS A 29 -5.04 1.70 5.94
C CYS A 29 -4.15 2.89 6.33
N HIS A 30 -4.20 3.99 5.57
CA HIS A 30 -3.36 5.18 5.73
C HIS A 30 -1.86 4.88 5.66
N GLN A 31 -1.47 3.95 4.79
CA GLN A 31 -0.08 3.53 4.56
C GLN A 31 0.21 3.53 3.06
N PRO A 32 1.49 3.60 2.64
CA PRO A 32 1.84 3.49 1.23
C PRO A 32 1.32 2.20 0.62
N PHE A 33 0.83 2.26 -0.62
CA PHE A 33 0.12 1.14 -1.24
C PHE A 33 0.94 -0.17 -1.25
N GLN A 34 0.30 -1.25 -0.80
CA GLN A 34 0.79 -2.63 -0.91
C GLN A 34 -0.10 -3.41 -1.88
N ASP A 35 0.50 -3.98 -2.92
CA ASP A 35 -0.22 -4.62 -4.03
C ASP A 35 -1.44 -3.79 -4.51
N PRO A 36 -1.26 -2.52 -4.91
CA PRO A 36 -2.41 -1.68 -5.24
C PRO A 36 -3.23 -2.24 -6.40
N GLN A 37 -4.53 -1.99 -6.34
CA GLN A 37 -5.50 -2.26 -7.40
C GLN A 37 -6.20 -0.96 -7.79
N TYR A 38 -6.37 -0.75 -9.10
CA TYR A 38 -7.32 0.21 -9.63
C TYR A 38 -8.73 -0.35 -9.55
N THR A 39 -9.64 0.54 -9.19
CA THR A 39 -11.08 0.32 -9.31
C THR A 39 -11.58 0.84 -10.67
N PRO A 40 -12.77 0.40 -11.16
CA PRO A 40 -13.38 0.95 -12.37
C PRO A 40 -13.74 2.44 -12.29
N CYS A 41 -13.65 3.04 -11.09
CA CYS A 41 -13.88 4.45 -10.86
C CYS A 41 -12.58 5.27 -10.70
N ASP A 42 -11.44 4.70 -11.08
CA ASP A 42 -10.09 5.29 -11.06
C ASP A 42 -9.50 5.51 -9.66
N ASP A 43 -10.20 5.14 -8.59
CA ASP A 43 -9.65 5.13 -7.23
C ASP A 43 -8.70 3.94 -7.02
N THR A 44 -7.68 4.12 -6.18
CA THR A 44 -6.64 3.11 -5.90
C THR A 44 -6.62 2.71 -4.44
N PHE A 45 -6.47 1.40 -4.17
CA PHE A 45 -6.40 0.85 -2.81
C PHE A 45 -5.43 -0.33 -2.75
N CYS A 46 -4.91 -0.66 -1.57
CA CYS A 46 -4.22 -1.94 -1.36
C CYS A 46 -5.18 -3.10 -1.65
N ARG A 47 -4.73 -4.15 -2.34
CA ARG A 47 -5.55 -5.33 -2.66
C ARG A 47 -6.27 -5.89 -1.44
N ARG A 48 -5.54 -6.14 -0.34
CA ARG A 48 -6.14 -6.65 0.90
C ARG A 48 -7.22 -5.72 1.46
N CYS A 49 -6.95 -4.42 1.47
CA CYS A 49 -7.88 -3.43 2.02
C CYS A 49 -9.20 -3.40 1.24
N ILE A 50 -9.14 -3.29 -0.09
CA ILE A 50 -10.36 -3.19 -0.91
C ILE A 50 -11.11 -4.52 -0.98
N THR A 51 -10.39 -5.66 -1.03
CA THR A 51 -11.04 -6.98 -0.97
C THR A 51 -11.78 -7.17 0.33
N GLN A 52 -11.16 -6.84 1.48
CA GLN A 52 -11.83 -6.94 2.77
C GLN A 52 -13.03 -6.00 2.87
N TRP A 53 -12.93 -4.78 2.36
CA TRP A 53 -14.03 -3.82 2.31
C TRP A 53 -15.24 -4.39 1.55
N ILE A 54 -15.01 -4.94 0.35
CA ILE A 54 -16.05 -5.54 -0.49
C ILE A 54 -16.70 -6.75 0.19
N GLN A 55 -15.90 -7.61 0.84
CA GLN A 55 -16.40 -8.83 1.47
C GLN A 55 -17.16 -8.61 2.77
N THR A 56 -16.78 -7.60 3.55
CA THR A 56 -17.29 -7.44 4.93
C THR A 56 -18.43 -6.45 5.05
N GLN A 57 -18.44 -5.40 4.22
CA GLN A 57 -19.22 -4.20 4.56
C GLN A 57 -19.97 -3.60 3.38
N ASN A 58 -19.43 -3.64 2.15
CA ASN A 58 -19.99 -2.80 1.10
C ASN A 58 -19.50 -3.15 -0.32
N THR A 59 -20.40 -3.32 -1.29
CA THR A 59 -20.07 -3.46 -2.71
C THR A 59 -19.91 -2.11 -3.42
N SER A 60 -19.35 -1.12 -2.73
CA SER A 60 -19.14 0.24 -3.28
C SER A 60 -17.79 0.83 -2.90
N CYS A 61 -17.30 1.78 -3.70
CA CYS A 61 -16.04 2.46 -3.50
C CYS A 61 -16.08 3.31 -2.22
N PRO A 62 -15.06 3.19 -1.33
CA PRO A 62 -14.96 4.03 -0.12
C PRO A 62 -14.95 5.55 -0.39
N ILE A 63 -14.48 5.97 -1.57
CA ILE A 63 -14.29 7.39 -1.91
C ILE A 63 -15.52 7.93 -2.63
N CYS A 64 -15.86 7.37 -3.80
CA CYS A 64 -16.91 7.91 -4.67
C CYS A 64 -18.25 7.16 -4.59
N ARG A 65 -18.34 6.08 -3.79
CA ARG A 65 -19.54 5.25 -3.60
C ARG A 65 -20.09 4.56 -4.85
N LYS A 66 -19.35 4.55 -5.96
CA LYS A 66 -19.70 3.76 -7.16
C LYS A 66 -19.59 2.25 -6.85
N PHE A 67 -20.39 1.44 -7.53
CA PHE A 67 -20.41 -0.02 -7.32
C PHE A 67 -19.05 -0.66 -7.63
N LEU A 68 -18.64 -1.62 -6.79
CA LEU A 68 -17.44 -2.43 -6.92
C LEU A 68 -17.74 -3.92 -6.71
N SER A 69 -17.05 -4.77 -7.46
CA SER A 69 -16.89 -6.21 -7.21
C SER A 69 -15.39 -6.52 -7.11
N ILE A 70 -15.05 -7.75 -6.72
CA ILE A 70 -13.66 -8.21 -6.72
C ILE A 70 -13.16 -8.41 -8.15
N ASP A 71 -14.03 -8.90 -9.05
CA ASP A 71 -13.67 -9.28 -10.43
C ASP A 71 -13.29 -8.11 -11.34
N ASN A 72 -13.72 -6.90 -10.98
CA ASN A 72 -13.47 -5.67 -11.73
C ASN A 72 -12.37 -4.79 -11.11
N LEU A 73 -11.60 -5.32 -10.15
CA LEU A 73 -10.34 -4.74 -9.71
C LEU A 73 -9.22 -5.11 -10.68
N THR A 74 -8.34 -4.16 -10.98
CA THR A 74 -7.24 -4.37 -11.93
C THR A 74 -5.89 -3.96 -11.34
N GLN A 75 -4.81 -4.59 -11.80
CA GLN A 75 -3.47 -4.25 -11.38
C GLN A 75 -3.10 -2.83 -11.82
N VAL A 76 -2.39 -2.11 -10.95
CA VAL A 76 -1.87 -0.79 -11.33
C VAL A 76 -0.84 -0.87 -12.46
N ASN A 77 -0.67 0.26 -13.14
CA ASN A 77 0.34 0.41 -14.18
C ASN A 77 1.78 0.32 -13.60
N ARG A 78 2.74 0.01 -14.48
CA ARG A 78 4.15 -0.09 -14.10
C ARG A 78 4.71 1.19 -13.44
N PRO A 79 4.40 2.41 -13.91
CA PRO A 79 4.90 3.63 -13.28
C PRO A 79 4.55 3.75 -11.79
N LEU A 80 3.28 3.53 -11.42
CA LEU A 80 2.86 3.61 -10.02
C LEU A 80 3.54 2.54 -9.16
N ARG A 81 3.64 1.30 -9.68
CA ARG A 81 4.39 0.23 -9.01
C ARG A 81 5.86 0.61 -8.80
N ASN A 82 6.51 1.19 -9.80
CA ASN A 82 7.91 1.60 -9.72
C ASN A 82 8.12 2.76 -8.73
N MET A 83 7.16 3.70 -8.63
CA MET A 83 7.20 4.76 -7.62
C MET A 83 7.21 4.17 -6.21
N LEU A 84 6.30 3.22 -5.95
CA LEU A 84 6.22 2.57 -4.65
C LEU A 84 7.45 1.68 -4.34
N ASN A 85 8.02 1.03 -5.35
CA ASN A 85 9.21 0.20 -5.16
C ASN A 85 10.44 1.02 -4.76
N ARG A 86 10.54 2.28 -5.18
CA ARG A 86 11.67 3.17 -4.86
C ARG A 86 11.61 3.77 -3.46
N LEU A 87 10.51 3.59 -2.73
CA LEU A 87 10.39 4.06 -1.35
C LEU A 87 11.51 3.47 -0.50
N GLN A 88 12.15 4.32 0.29
CA GLN A 88 13.28 3.94 1.13
C GLN A 88 12.78 3.27 2.41
N VAL A 89 13.32 2.08 2.67
CA VAL A 89 12.97 1.28 3.84
C VAL A 89 14.22 0.86 4.61
N LYS A 90 14.00 0.54 5.87
CA LYS A 90 14.96 -0.10 6.75
C LYS A 90 14.47 -1.50 7.08
N CYS A 91 15.32 -2.49 6.87
CA CYS A 91 15.03 -3.87 7.21
C CYS A 91 14.96 -4.01 8.73
N THR A 92 13.86 -4.56 9.24
CA THR A 92 13.69 -4.77 10.69
C THR A 92 14.43 -6.02 11.19
N THR A 93 14.86 -6.91 10.29
CA THR A 93 15.56 -8.16 10.62
C THR A 93 17.05 -7.93 10.89
N CYS A 94 17.75 -7.21 10.00
CA CYS A 94 19.19 -6.96 10.12
C CYS A 94 19.54 -5.50 10.47
N GLY A 95 18.59 -4.57 10.36
CA GLY A 95 18.77 -3.14 10.63
C GLY A 95 19.31 -2.31 9.45
N GLN A 96 19.59 -2.92 8.29
CA GLN A 96 20.10 -2.20 7.11
C GLN A 96 19.07 -1.16 6.63
N SER A 97 19.52 0.09 6.50
CA SER A 97 18.69 1.22 6.04
C SER A 97 19.05 1.62 4.60
N GLY A 98 18.16 2.34 3.94
CA GLY A 98 18.39 2.85 2.57
C GLY A 98 18.16 1.80 1.48
N LEU A 99 17.41 0.75 1.80
CA LEU A 99 16.96 -0.23 0.83
C LEU A 99 15.77 0.33 0.06
N GLN A 100 15.65 0.02 -1.23
CA GLN A 100 14.38 0.24 -1.92
C GLN A 100 13.41 -0.85 -1.50
N ARG A 101 12.15 -0.49 -1.28
CA ARG A 101 11.08 -1.43 -0.90
C ARG A 101 10.99 -2.62 -1.87
N GLY A 102 11.24 -2.39 -3.16
CA GLY A 102 11.23 -3.43 -4.19
C GLY A 102 12.36 -4.46 -4.07
N ASP A 103 13.48 -4.10 -3.43
CA ASP A 103 14.68 -4.94 -3.30
C ASP A 103 14.72 -5.71 -1.96
N LEU A 104 13.70 -5.56 -1.12
CA LEU A 104 13.69 -6.15 0.22
C LEU A 104 13.64 -7.69 0.19
N ASP A 105 12.94 -8.27 -0.79
CA ASP A 105 12.86 -9.74 -0.94
C ASP A 105 14.22 -10.32 -1.33
N ASP A 106 14.88 -9.73 -2.34
CA ASP A 106 16.25 -10.08 -2.72
C ASP A 106 17.26 -9.87 -1.58
N HIS A 107 17.02 -8.90 -0.68
CA HIS A 107 17.85 -8.68 0.51
C HIS A 107 17.68 -9.74 1.60
N MET A 108 16.51 -10.39 1.69
CA MET A 108 16.19 -11.37 2.74
C MET A 108 16.48 -12.83 2.33
N ASN A 109 16.90 -13.06 1.09
CA ASN A 109 17.29 -14.38 0.54
C ASN A 109 18.81 -14.58 0.55
#